data_AF-A0A445AWK5-F1
#
_entry.id   AF-A0A445AWK5-F1
#
_cell.length_a   1.000
_cell.length_b   1.000
_cell.length_c   1.000
_cell.angle_alpha   90.00
_cell.angle_beta   90.00
_cell.angle_gamma   90.00
#
_symmetry.space_group_name_H-M   'P 1'
#
loop_
_entity.id
_entity.type
_entity.pdbx_description
1 polymer ?
#
loop_
_entity_poly.entity_id
_entity_poly.type
_entity_poly.pdbx_seq_one_letter_code
_entity_poly.pdbx_strand_id
1 'polypeptide(L)'
;MEKQNHQPSVVALVVGVTGMAGLSLAQALKHPDCLGGPWKVYGAARSQPTWFPPSTVDHFIAFDAVDSASTHSNLSPIAHEVTHLFWVTVQFPGDEEANVAVNTTMLHNVLTTLKSSPSSRLSHVTLQTGTKHYMGPIQDPTRSNQLVGHEPPFHEDMPRLPYPNFYYALEDLLASHAPSLTYSVHRSSIIIGASSRSGHNALVMVGAYAAVCRHLGVPFRYPGNRYTWEHFCDMTDARMVGLNIAQALKKPDCKGGPWKVYGAARRPPPATWFPASIVDDFISFDAVDAATTQASLSPIAHEVTHLFWVALQFQEDEEANIATNKGMLHNVLTTLKSSPASRLTHVTLQTGTKHYMGPIFDPARSTQLLSHDPPFHEDMPRLPYPNFYYAQEDLLASHAPSLTYSVHRSSIIIGASSRSAINALVKLGAYAAVCRHLRLPFRYPGTRYTWEHFCDMTDSEVLAQQHVWAAVTDKAKNQAFNCTNGDLFTWKRMWKVLSELFDVEFVGFGENDEDRVDVVEFMRDKDEIWDEIVEKYGLVKTKLKEFAYYEALKVVLHFDFQHVSSMNKSKEYGFFGHANTFKRVTFWVHKLRFMKIIP
;
A
#
# COMPACT_ATOMS: atom_id res chain seq x y z
N MET A 1 13.63 5.30 -49.58
CA MET A 1 12.87 4.32 -48.79
C MET A 1 11.78 5.08 -48.06
N GLU A 2 10.53 4.77 -48.35
CA GLU A 2 9.37 5.46 -47.78
C GLU A 2 9.25 5.11 -46.29
N LYS A 3 8.95 6.10 -45.44
CA LYS A 3 8.52 5.84 -44.07
C LYS A 3 7.11 5.26 -44.12
N GLN A 4 6.98 3.95 -43.93
CA GLN A 4 5.68 3.33 -43.71
C GLN A 4 5.04 3.92 -42.44
N ASN A 5 4.05 4.79 -42.63
CA ASN A 5 3.18 5.30 -41.56
C ASN A 5 2.43 4.13 -40.93
N HIS A 6 2.99 3.55 -39.87
CA HIS A 6 2.24 2.67 -38.99
C HIS A 6 1.21 3.54 -38.26
N GLN A 7 -0.07 3.40 -38.62
CA GLN A 7 -1.15 3.93 -37.80
C GLN A 7 -1.04 3.30 -36.40
N PRO A 8 -1.05 4.10 -35.32
CA PRO A 8 -1.00 3.56 -33.97
C PRO A 8 -2.23 2.67 -33.74
N SER A 9 -2.00 1.48 -33.18
CA SER A 9 -3.04 0.48 -32.94
C SER A 9 -4.13 0.99 -31.98
N VAL A 10 -3.74 1.85 -31.04
CA VAL A 10 -4.59 2.43 -30.01
C VAL A 10 -4.60 3.97 -30.05
N VAL A 11 -5.79 4.54 -29.86
CA VAL A 11 -6.06 5.97 -29.89
C VAL A 11 -6.91 6.34 -28.68
N ALA A 12 -6.40 7.22 -27.83
CA ALA A 12 -7.06 7.71 -26.63
C ALA A 12 -7.71 9.07 -26.88
N LEU A 13 -8.93 9.27 -26.37
CA LEU A 13 -9.55 10.59 -26.20
C LEU A 13 -9.70 10.88 -24.71
N VAL A 14 -8.99 11.89 -24.19
CA VAL A 14 -9.04 12.32 -22.79
C VAL A 14 -9.95 13.54 -22.67
N VAL A 15 -11.19 13.34 -22.21
CA VAL A 15 -12.17 14.42 -22.01
C VAL A 15 -12.06 14.95 -20.59
N GLY A 16 -11.68 16.22 -20.46
CA GLY A 16 -11.21 16.82 -19.19
C GLY A 16 -9.70 16.96 -19.11
N VAL A 17 -8.98 16.96 -20.24
CA VAL A 17 -7.49 16.94 -20.28
C VAL A 17 -6.81 18.10 -19.53
N THR A 18 -7.50 19.22 -19.34
CA THR A 18 -6.99 20.39 -18.60
C THR A 18 -7.16 20.26 -17.07
N GLY A 19 -7.90 19.25 -16.59
CA GLY A 19 -8.05 18.93 -15.17
C GLY A 19 -6.81 18.23 -14.61
N MET A 20 -6.76 18.04 -13.28
CA MET A 20 -5.61 17.42 -12.61
C MET A 20 -5.34 16.00 -13.12
N ALA A 21 -6.34 15.13 -13.08
CA ALA A 21 -6.21 13.76 -13.55
C ALA A 21 -6.00 13.68 -15.07
N GLY A 22 -6.72 14.50 -15.86
CA GLY A 22 -6.61 14.51 -17.31
C GLY A 22 -5.23 14.92 -17.84
N LEU A 23 -4.55 15.87 -17.18
CA LEU A 23 -3.21 16.28 -17.56
C LEU A 23 -2.21 15.14 -17.29
N SER A 24 -2.21 14.59 -16.07
CA SER A 24 -1.33 13.50 -15.67
C SER A 24 -1.57 12.23 -16.50
N LEU A 25 -2.83 11.95 -16.85
CA LEU A 25 -3.20 10.82 -17.69
C LEU A 25 -2.70 10.97 -19.12
N ALA A 26 -2.85 12.16 -19.73
CA ALA A 26 -2.31 12.41 -21.07
C ALA A 26 -0.77 12.32 -21.09
N GLN A 27 -0.08 12.83 -20.06
CA GLN A 27 1.36 12.65 -19.88
C GLN A 27 1.75 11.17 -19.75
N ALA A 28 1.00 10.38 -18.97
CA ALA A 28 1.23 8.95 -18.82
C ALA A 28 1.00 8.17 -20.12
N LEU A 29 -0.03 8.51 -20.91
CA LEU A 29 -0.31 7.90 -22.22
C LEU A 29 0.77 8.23 -23.28
N LYS A 30 1.36 9.43 -23.22
CA LYS A 30 2.49 9.82 -24.09
C LYS A 30 3.85 9.28 -23.63
N HIS A 31 3.95 8.65 -22.46
CA HIS A 31 5.21 8.07 -21.98
C HIS A 31 5.63 6.86 -22.86
N PRO A 32 6.91 6.72 -23.27
CA PRO A 32 7.34 5.63 -24.15
C PRO A 32 7.02 4.22 -23.61
N ASP A 33 7.18 4.04 -22.29
CA ASP A 33 6.93 2.76 -21.60
C ASP A 33 5.46 2.52 -21.23
N CYS A 34 4.51 3.32 -21.75
CA CYS A 34 3.11 3.16 -21.42
C CYS A 34 2.53 1.86 -22.00
N LEU A 35 1.87 1.07 -21.16
CA LEU A 35 1.27 -0.21 -21.56
C LEU A 35 0.26 -0.01 -22.69
N GLY A 36 0.31 -0.89 -23.68
CA GLY A 36 -0.48 -0.80 -24.91
C GLY A 36 -0.02 0.27 -25.91
N GLY A 37 0.99 1.09 -25.56
CA GLY A 37 1.52 2.14 -26.43
C GLY A 37 2.35 1.63 -27.62
N PRO A 38 2.77 2.53 -28.53
CA PRO A 38 2.62 3.99 -28.44
C PRO A 38 1.18 4.48 -28.71
N TRP A 39 0.69 5.36 -27.85
CA TRP A 39 -0.65 5.94 -27.97
C TRP A 39 -0.65 7.21 -28.84
N LYS A 40 -1.65 7.32 -29.73
CA LYS A 40 -2.14 8.63 -30.21
C LYS A 40 -3.12 9.18 -29.19
N VAL A 41 -2.90 10.41 -28.72
CA VAL A 41 -3.68 11.02 -27.64
C VAL A 41 -4.35 12.29 -28.14
N TYR A 42 -5.67 12.27 -28.18
CA TYR A 42 -6.51 13.44 -28.29
C TYR A 42 -6.82 13.96 -26.88
N GLY A 43 -6.49 15.23 -26.61
CA GLY A 43 -6.96 15.93 -25.41
C GLY A 43 -8.17 16.78 -25.73
N ALA A 44 -9.17 16.80 -24.85
CA ALA A 44 -10.32 17.69 -25.02
C ALA A 44 -10.78 18.38 -23.73
N ALA A 45 -11.18 19.64 -23.87
CA ALA A 45 -11.85 20.45 -22.84
C ALA A 45 -12.51 21.68 -23.50
N ARG A 46 -13.32 22.45 -22.77
CA ARG A 46 -14.02 23.65 -23.31
C ARG A 46 -13.10 24.74 -23.88
N SER A 47 -11.84 24.83 -23.41
CA SER A 47 -10.83 25.75 -23.95
C SER A 47 -9.42 25.25 -23.60
N GLN A 48 -8.46 25.50 -24.49
CA GLN A 48 -7.04 25.27 -24.22
C GLN A 48 -6.47 26.46 -23.41
N PRO A 49 -6.00 26.26 -22.17
CA PRO A 49 -5.36 27.34 -21.42
C PRO A 49 -3.93 27.56 -21.91
N THR A 50 -3.44 28.79 -21.79
CA THR A 50 -2.10 29.21 -22.25
C THR A 50 -0.94 28.45 -21.60
N TRP A 51 -1.15 27.85 -20.43
CA TRP A 51 -0.16 27.02 -19.74
C TRP A 51 -0.12 25.56 -20.22
N PHE A 52 -1.10 25.09 -21.00
CA PHE A 52 -1.20 23.68 -21.37
C PHE A 52 -0.05 23.26 -22.30
N PRO A 53 0.84 22.31 -21.91
CA PRO A 53 2.01 21.99 -22.72
C PRO A 53 1.59 21.30 -24.02
N PRO A 54 1.85 21.86 -25.21
CA PRO A 54 1.33 21.32 -26.47
C PRO A 54 1.80 19.89 -26.77
N SER A 55 2.96 19.48 -26.26
CA SER A 55 3.52 18.12 -26.40
C SER A 55 2.80 17.05 -25.57
N THR A 56 1.85 17.42 -24.71
CA THR A 56 1.12 16.49 -23.84
C THR A 56 0.11 15.64 -24.60
N VAL A 57 -0.30 16.07 -25.80
CA VAL A 57 -1.27 15.41 -26.67
C VAL A 57 -0.85 15.58 -28.13
N ASP A 58 -1.31 14.71 -29.02
CA ASP A 58 -1.06 14.87 -30.45
C ASP A 58 -1.97 15.95 -31.05
N HIS A 59 -3.20 16.08 -30.54
CA HIS A 59 -4.13 17.14 -30.89
C HIS A 59 -4.99 17.56 -29.69
N PHE A 60 -5.30 18.86 -29.60
CA PHE A 60 -6.26 19.40 -28.63
C PHE A 60 -7.58 19.75 -29.34
N ILE A 61 -8.71 19.36 -28.76
CA ILE A 61 -10.05 19.61 -29.30
C ILE A 61 -10.86 20.45 -28.29
N ALA A 62 -11.37 21.59 -28.75
CA ALA A 62 -12.22 22.47 -27.95
C ALA A 62 -13.70 22.26 -28.29
N PHE A 63 -14.51 21.80 -27.32
CA PHE A 63 -15.96 21.66 -27.48
C PHE A 63 -16.69 21.79 -26.14
N ASP A 64 -17.99 22.08 -26.18
CA ASP A 64 -18.87 21.95 -25.01
C ASP A 64 -19.60 20.61 -25.06
N ALA A 65 -19.37 19.76 -24.05
CA ALA A 65 -19.98 18.44 -23.97
C ALA A 65 -21.50 18.50 -23.67
N VAL A 66 -22.00 19.61 -23.11
CA VAL A 66 -23.44 19.79 -22.87
C VAL A 66 -24.20 20.04 -24.17
N ASP A 67 -23.55 20.72 -25.13
CA ASP A 67 -24.09 20.96 -26.48
C ASP A 67 -23.80 19.77 -27.40
N SER A 68 -24.86 19.09 -27.83
CA SER A 68 -24.77 17.94 -28.74
C SER A 68 -24.27 18.32 -30.13
N ALA A 69 -24.55 19.53 -30.63
CA ALA A 69 -24.07 20.01 -31.92
C ALA A 69 -22.59 20.42 -31.86
N SER A 70 -22.17 21.08 -30.77
CA SER A 70 -20.74 21.34 -30.49
C SER A 70 -19.95 20.02 -30.38
N THR A 71 -20.49 19.06 -29.63
CA THR A 71 -19.87 17.73 -29.48
C THR A 71 -19.77 17.00 -30.82
N HIS A 72 -20.87 16.96 -31.60
CA HIS A 72 -20.90 16.24 -32.87
C HIS A 72 -19.94 16.83 -33.91
N SER A 73 -19.96 18.15 -34.10
CA SER A 73 -19.10 18.84 -35.07
C SER A 73 -17.60 18.68 -34.78
N ASN A 74 -17.21 18.61 -33.51
CA ASN A 74 -15.80 18.52 -33.12
C ASN A 74 -15.27 17.08 -32.96
N LEU A 75 -16.10 16.10 -32.58
CA LEU A 75 -15.64 14.71 -32.37
C LEU A 75 -15.96 13.76 -33.53
N SER A 76 -16.98 14.02 -34.36
CA SER A 76 -17.27 13.16 -35.52
C SER A 76 -16.09 12.97 -36.50
N PRO A 77 -15.19 13.94 -36.74
CA PRO A 77 -14.04 13.72 -37.63
C PRO A 77 -13.07 12.64 -37.15
N ILE A 78 -12.98 12.40 -35.83
CA ILE A 78 -12.05 11.42 -35.22
C ILE A 78 -12.75 10.16 -34.67
N ALA A 79 -14.08 10.11 -34.70
CA ALA A 79 -14.87 9.01 -34.14
C ALA A 79 -14.54 7.62 -34.72
N HIS A 80 -14.04 7.57 -35.96
CA HIS A 80 -13.64 6.36 -36.65
C HIS A 80 -12.27 5.79 -36.19
N GLU A 81 -11.45 6.58 -35.48
CA GLU A 81 -10.13 6.15 -35.02
C GLU A 81 -9.99 6.00 -33.50
N VAL A 82 -10.78 6.75 -32.71
CA VAL A 82 -10.78 6.66 -31.24
C VAL A 82 -11.12 5.23 -30.79
N THR A 83 -10.22 4.61 -30.02
CA THR A 83 -10.42 3.26 -29.46
C THR A 83 -10.75 3.28 -27.96
N HIS A 84 -10.23 4.26 -27.22
CA HIS A 84 -10.42 4.40 -25.78
C HIS A 84 -10.88 5.82 -25.43
N LEU A 85 -11.99 5.94 -24.70
CA LEU A 85 -12.44 7.18 -24.09
C LEU A 85 -12.03 7.21 -22.62
N PHE A 86 -11.33 8.26 -22.19
CA PHE A 86 -11.03 8.53 -20.79
C PHE A 86 -11.86 9.73 -20.33
N TRP A 87 -12.88 9.46 -19.52
CA TRP A 87 -13.80 10.45 -18.98
C TRP A 87 -13.34 10.92 -17.60
N VAL A 88 -12.73 12.11 -17.56
CA VAL A 88 -12.12 12.70 -16.37
C VAL A 88 -12.61 14.14 -16.13
N THR A 89 -13.85 14.42 -16.56
CA THR A 89 -14.52 15.72 -16.42
C THR A 89 -15.85 15.60 -15.69
N VAL A 90 -16.19 16.63 -14.92
CA VAL A 90 -17.48 16.77 -14.23
C VAL A 90 -17.92 18.24 -14.24
N GLN A 91 -19.22 18.50 -14.09
CA GLN A 91 -19.78 19.81 -13.81
C GLN A 91 -20.64 19.77 -12.54
N PHE A 92 -20.71 20.90 -11.83
CA PHE A 92 -21.50 21.08 -10.61
C PHE A 92 -22.41 22.33 -10.76
N PRO A 93 -23.47 22.26 -11.57
CA PRO A 93 -24.39 23.39 -11.78
C PRO A 93 -25.23 23.77 -10.55
N GLY A 94 -25.40 22.88 -9.57
CA GLY A 94 -26.25 23.15 -8.41
C GLY A 94 -26.45 21.93 -7.51
N ASP A 95 -27.73 21.63 -7.20
CA ASP A 95 -28.13 20.45 -6.44
C ASP A 95 -27.82 19.13 -7.18
N GLU A 96 -28.05 18.01 -6.50
CA GLU A 96 -27.65 16.72 -7.06
C GLU A 96 -28.47 16.28 -8.27
N GLU A 97 -29.73 16.71 -8.41
CA GLU A 97 -30.54 16.41 -9.60
C GLU A 97 -30.00 17.17 -10.82
N ALA A 98 -29.61 18.45 -10.63
CA ALA A 98 -28.94 19.24 -11.67
C ALA A 98 -27.57 18.63 -12.03
N ASN A 99 -26.82 18.13 -11.04
CA ASN A 99 -25.55 17.42 -11.26
C ASN A 99 -25.78 16.12 -12.07
N VAL A 100 -26.81 15.33 -11.74
CA VAL A 100 -27.21 14.13 -12.50
C VAL A 100 -27.52 14.48 -13.95
N ALA A 101 -28.40 15.46 -14.18
CA ALA A 101 -28.84 15.84 -15.52
C ALA A 101 -27.69 16.31 -16.42
N VAL A 102 -26.85 17.25 -15.95
CA VAL A 102 -25.77 17.82 -16.76
C VAL A 102 -24.65 16.80 -17.02
N ASN A 103 -24.20 16.05 -16.01
CA ASN A 103 -23.12 15.09 -16.23
C ASN A 103 -23.55 13.92 -17.14
N THR A 104 -24.78 13.42 -16.98
CA THR A 104 -25.32 12.36 -17.85
C THR A 104 -25.43 12.85 -19.30
N THR A 105 -25.92 14.08 -19.51
CA THR A 105 -25.99 14.70 -20.85
C THR A 105 -24.61 14.80 -21.50
N MET A 106 -23.60 15.27 -20.76
CA MET A 106 -22.23 15.38 -21.29
C MET A 106 -21.65 14.04 -21.76
N LEU A 107 -21.74 12.99 -20.94
CA LEU A 107 -21.22 11.68 -21.30
C LEU A 107 -22.03 11.05 -22.45
N HIS A 108 -23.36 11.23 -22.44
CA HIS A 108 -24.24 10.73 -23.50
C HIS A 108 -23.89 11.35 -24.87
N ASN A 109 -23.75 12.67 -24.95
CA ASN A 109 -23.42 13.36 -26.22
C ASN A 109 -22.11 12.86 -26.83
N VAL A 110 -21.09 12.64 -25.99
CA VAL A 110 -19.77 12.14 -26.44
C VAL A 110 -19.84 10.68 -26.88
N LEU A 111 -20.49 9.80 -26.10
CA LEU A 111 -20.65 8.38 -26.48
C LEU A 111 -21.45 8.23 -27.77
N THR A 112 -22.58 8.94 -27.89
CA THR A 112 -23.43 8.95 -29.08
C THR A 112 -22.65 9.42 -30.31
N THR A 113 -21.83 10.48 -30.18
CA THR A 113 -21.01 10.96 -31.30
C THR A 113 -19.89 9.99 -31.69
N LEU A 114 -19.16 9.42 -30.72
CA LEU A 114 -18.09 8.46 -31.02
C LEU A 114 -18.64 7.17 -31.64
N LYS A 115 -19.86 6.76 -31.28
CA LYS A 115 -20.55 5.58 -31.82
C LYS A 115 -21.38 5.85 -33.08
N SER A 116 -21.65 7.10 -33.46
CA SER A 116 -22.43 7.41 -34.66
C SER A 116 -21.70 7.11 -35.97
N SER A 117 -20.37 6.92 -35.92
CA SER A 117 -19.60 6.47 -37.09
C SER A 117 -19.88 4.99 -37.38
N PRO A 118 -20.26 4.61 -38.62
CA PRO A 118 -20.35 3.20 -39.03
C PRO A 118 -19.03 2.44 -38.94
N SER A 119 -17.91 3.16 -38.85
CA SER A 119 -16.55 2.63 -38.65
C SER A 119 -15.98 2.96 -37.26
N SER A 120 -16.85 3.21 -36.26
CA SER A 120 -16.40 3.46 -34.88
C SER A 120 -15.53 2.32 -34.35
N ARG A 121 -14.38 2.68 -33.76
CA ARG A 121 -13.44 1.74 -33.14
C ARG A 121 -13.47 1.78 -31.61
N LEU A 122 -14.42 2.51 -31.01
CA LEU A 122 -14.52 2.69 -29.57
C LEU A 122 -14.79 1.35 -28.87
N SER A 123 -13.81 0.87 -28.12
CA SER A 123 -13.82 -0.45 -27.47
C SER A 123 -13.77 -0.39 -25.94
N HIS A 124 -13.26 0.70 -25.37
CA HIS A 124 -13.18 0.89 -23.91
C HIS A 124 -13.57 2.31 -23.47
N VAL A 125 -14.22 2.41 -22.31
CA VAL A 125 -14.46 3.69 -21.62
C VAL A 125 -13.98 3.63 -20.17
N THR A 126 -13.02 4.49 -19.83
CA THR A 126 -12.56 4.70 -18.45
C THR A 126 -13.34 5.86 -17.84
N LEU A 127 -14.07 5.62 -16.75
CA LEU A 127 -14.84 6.63 -16.02
C LEU A 127 -14.18 6.95 -14.68
N GLN A 128 -13.88 8.23 -14.45
CA GLN A 128 -13.46 8.69 -13.13
C GLN A 128 -14.66 9.23 -12.33
N THR A 129 -14.82 8.71 -11.12
CA THR A 129 -15.77 9.16 -10.09
C THR A 129 -14.98 9.46 -8.80
N GLY A 130 -15.47 9.11 -7.61
CA GLY A 130 -14.81 9.40 -6.34
C GLY A 130 -15.57 8.93 -5.10
N THR A 131 -15.12 9.36 -3.92
CA THR A 131 -15.63 8.90 -2.61
C THR A 131 -17.09 9.27 -2.30
N LYS A 132 -17.69 10.22 -3.03
CA LYS A 132 -19.15 10.50 -3.02
C LYS A 132 -19.99 9.24 -3.34
N HIS A 133 -19.43 8.20 -3.97
CA HIS A 133 -20.07 6.87 -4.06
C HIS A 133 -20.45 6.30 -2.69
N TYR A 134 -19.57 6.48 -1.70
CA TYR A 134 -19.67 5.91 -0.35
C TYR A 134 -20.20 6.89 0.70
N MET A 135 -20.15 8.20 0.42
CA MET A 135 -20.55 9.26 1.35
C MET A 135 -21.90 9.90 1.01
N GLY A 136 -22.44 9.63 -0.19
CA GLY A 136 -23.60 10.34 -0.73
C GLY A 136 -23.22 11.73 -1.26
N PRO A 137 -24.20 12.53 -1.72
CA PRO A 137 -23.93 13.83 -2.33
C PRO A 137 -23.60 14.92 -1.29
N ILE A 138 -22.45 14.81 -0.62
CA ILE A 138 -21.97 15.72 0.45
C ILE A 138 -21.84 17.20 0.05
N GLN A 139 -21.93 17.51 -1.23
CA GLN A 139 -21.90 18.87 -1.80
C GLN A 139 -23.29 19.41 -2.15
N ASP A 140 -24.35 18.61 -1.98
CA ASP A 140 -25.73 19.06 -2.21
C ASP A 140 -26.13 20.09 -1.12
N PRO A 141 -26.51 21.32 -1.50
CA PRO A 141 -26.82 22.39 -0.56
C PRO A 141 -28.11 22.15 0.24
N THR A 142 -28.95 21.21 -0.20
CA THR A 142 -30.23 20.86 0.44
C THR A 142 -30.16 19.57 1.27
N ARG A 143 -29.35 18.59 0.86
CA ARG A 143 -29.33 17.23 1.47
C ARG A 143 -28.10 16.93 2.33
N SER A 144 -27.00 17.68 2.20
CA SER A 144 -25.70 17.41 2.87
C SER A 144 -25.79 17.13 4.38
N ASN A 145 -26.69 17.81 5.10
CA ASN A 145 -26.89 17.63 6.56
C ASN A 145 -27.73 16.40 6.96
N GLN A 146 -28.23 15.61 6.00
CA GLN A 146 -29.13 14.47 6.23
C GLN A 146 -28.57 13.15 5.66
N LEU A 147 -27.32 13.15 5.22
CA LEU A 147 -26.68 11.98 4.60
C LEU A 147 -26.16 11.00 5.66
N VAL A 148 -26.57 9.74 5.53
CA VAL A 148 -25.95 8.60 6.19
C VAL A 148 -25.08 7.91 5.16
N GLY A 149 -23.78 8.18 5.20
CA GLY A 149 -22.78 7.48 4.40
C GLY A 149 -22.52 6.06 4.90
N HIS A 150 -21.69 5.32 4.18
CA HIS A 150 -21.07 4.12 4.73
C HIS A 150 -20.06 4.48 5.81
N GLU A 151 -19.82 3.55 6.74
CA GLU A 151 -18.70 3.64 7.68
C GLU A 151 -17.38 3.32 6.95
N PRO A 152 -16.33 4.15 7.06
CA PRO A 152 -15.03 3.85 6.47
C PRO A 152 -14.29 2.70 7.22
N PRO A 153 -13.28 2.04 6.61
CA PRO A 153 -12.74 2.29 5.28
C PRO A 153 -13.67 1.83 4.15
N PHE A 154 -13.74 2.62 3.08
CA PHE A 154 -14.55 2.31 1.91
C PHE A 154 -13.93 1.21 1.04
N HIS A 155 -14.76 0.41 0.37
CA HIS A 155 -14.32 -0.63 -0.57
C HIS A 155 -15.27 -0.72 -1.78
N GLU A 156 -14.75 -1.16 -2.93
CA GLU A 156 -15.45 -1.09 -4.22
C GLU A 156 -16.77 -1.86 -4.25
N ASP A 157 -16.85 -2.95 -3.48
CA ASP A 157 -18.02 -3.82 -3.34
C ASP A 157 -19.13 -3.22 -2.44
N MET A 158 -18.96 -2.01 -1.89
CA MET A 158 -20.01 -1.36 -1.10
C MET A 158 -21.25 -1.00 -1.96
N PRO A 159 -22.48 -1.28 -1.47
CA PRO A 159 -23.70 -1.01 -2.22
C PRO A 159 -23.91 0.50 -2.40
N ARG A 160 -24.67 0.86 -3.43
CA ARG A 160 -25.10 2.25 -3.64
C ARG A 160 -25.97 2.73 -2.48
N LEU A 161 -25.79 3.98 -2.08
CA LEU A 161 -26.62 4.63 -1.06
C LEU A 161 -27.98 5.03 -1.65
N PRO A 162 -29.05 5.16 -0.83
CA PRO A 162 -30.40 5.48 -1.28
C PRO A 162 -30.59 6.98 -1.58
N TYR A 163 -29.63 7.60 -2.26
CA TYR A 163 -29.63 9.01 -2.63
C TYR A 163 -29.39 9.17 -4.14
N PRO A 164 -29.94 10.21 -4.78
CA PRO A 164 -29.46 10.65 -6.09
C PRO A 164 -27.95 10.87 -6.04
N ASN A 165 -27.26 10.42 -7.09
CA ASN A 165 -25.82 10.54 -7.20
C ASN A 165 -25.44 10.50 -8.68
N PHE A 166 -24.85 11.56 -9.21
CA PHE A 166 -24.49 11.59 -10.63
C PHE A 166 -23.45 10.53 -10.99
N TYR A 167 -22.66 10.02 -10.04
CA TYR A 167 -21.78 8.88 -10.27
C TYR A 167 -22.57 7.62 -10.65
N TYR A 168 -23.69 7.33 -9.99
CA TYR A 168 -24.51 6.17 -10.29
C TYR A 168 -25.13 6.30 -11.70
N ALA A 169 -25.61 7.49 -12.06
CA ALA A 169 -26.15 7.76 -13.40
C ALA A 169 -25.09 7.61 -14.52
N LEU A 170 -23.84 8.02 -14.28
CA LEU A 170 -22.74 7.81 -15.23
C LEU A 170 -22.33 6.32 -15.33
N GLU A 171 -22.28 5.59 -14.21
CA GLU A 171 -22.06 4.14 -14.20
C GLU A 171 -23.17 3.40 -14.98
N ASP A 172 -24.44 3.76 -14.78
CA ASP A 172 -25.59 3.13 -15.44
C ASP A 172 -25.64 3.44 -16.94
N LEU A 173 -25.29 4.67 -17.32
CA LEU A 173 -25.14 5.04 -18.72
C LEU A 173 -24.06 4.20 -19.42
N LEU A 174 -22.93 3.91 -18.77
CA LEU A 174 -21.91 3.01 -19.34
C LEU A 174 -22.35 1.54 -19.34
N ALA A 175 -23.01 1.08 -18.28
CA ALA A 175 -23.57 -0.27 -18.22
C ALA A 175 -24.56 -0.53 -19.37
N SER A 176 -25.38 0.46 -19.75
CA SER A 176 -26.28 0.36 -20.91
C SER A 176 -25.57 0.17 -22.26
N HIS A 177 -24.28 0.53 -22.34
CA HIS A 177 -23.45 0.36 -23.53
C HIS A 177 -22.61 -0.94 -23.52
N ALA A 178 -22.56 -1.66 -22.39
CA ALA A 178 -21.72 -2.85 -22.16
C ALA A 178 -21.79 -3.96 -23.23
N PRO A 179 -22.92 -4.22 -23.94
CA PRO A 179 -22.94 -5.18 -25.05
C PRO A 179 -22.06 -4.81 -26.25
N SER A 180 -21.53 -3.57 -26.28
CA SER A 180 -20.79 -3.00 -27.41
C SER A 180 -19.44 -2.37 -27.05
N LEU A 181 -19.16 -2.19 -25.75
CA LEU A 181 -17.88 -1.67 -25.25
C LEU A 181 -17.58 -2.24 -23.86
N THR A 182 -16.30 -2.27 -23.50
CA THR A 182 -15.86 -2.53 -22.14
C THR A 182 -15.74 -1.21 -21.36
N TYR A 183 -15.82 -1.24 -20.03
CA TYR A 183 -15.62 -0.03 -19.23
C TYR A 183 -14.90 -0.34 -17.91
N SER A 184 -14.29 0.69 -17.32
CA SER A 184 -13.69 0.65 -15.98
C SER A 184 -14.07 1.91 -15.20
N VAL A 185 -14.23 1.80 -13.88
CA VAL A 185 -14.67 2.91 -13.01
C VAL A 185 -13.64 3.12 -11.90
N HIS A 186 -13.18 4.35 -11.73
CA HIS A 186 -12.07 4.72 -10.82
C HIS A 186 -12.57 5.71 -9.78
N ARG A 187 -12.66 5.28 -8.52
CA ARG A 187 -13.25 6.03 -7.39
C ARG A 187 -12.18 6.64 -6.47
N SER A 188 -11.43 7.63 -6.97
CA SER A 188 -10.36 8.29 -6.22
C SER A 188 -10.85 9.04 -4.97
N SER A 189 -9.99 9.13 -3.95
CA SER A 189 -10.16 10.05 -2.81
C SER A 189 -9.83 11.51 -3.21
N ILE A 190 -9.36 12.34 -2.28
CA ILE A 190 -8.87 13.69 -2.57
C ILE A 190 -7.69 13.60 -3.55
N ILE A 191 -7.89 14.13 -4.75
CA ILE A 191 -6.85 14.24 -5.78
C ILE A 191 -6.09 15.55 -5.57
N ILE A 192 -4.76 15.46 -5.54
CA ILE A 192 -3.86 16.62 -5.60
C ILE A 192 -3.09 16.67 -6.92
N GLY A 193 -2.68 17.85 -7.34
CA GLY A 193 -1.90 18.04 -8.56
C GLY A 193 -1.69 19.51 -8.92
N ALA A 194 -0.96 19.78 -10.01
CA ALA A 194 -0.54 21.14 -10.38
C ALA A 194 -1.56 21.94 -11.24
N SER A 195 -2.73 21.38 -11.58
CA SER A 195 -3.70 22.11 -12.44
C SER A 195 -4.45 23.20 -11.66
N SER A 196 -4.35 24.43 -12.17
CA SER A 196 -5.01 25.63 -11.66
C SER A 196 -6.49 25.76 -12.04
N ARG A 197 -7.04 24.81 -12.82
CA ARG A 197 -8.44 24.80 -13.27
C ARG A 197 -9.33 23.73 -12.60
N SER A 198 -8.84 23.07 -11.55
CA SER A 198 -9.66 22.17 -10.73
C SER A 198 -10.13 22.88 -9.46
N GLY A 199 -11.45 23.06 -9.32
CA GLY A 199 -12.06 23.64 -8.12
C GLY A 199 -11.90 22.79 -6.85
N HIS A 200 -11.52 21.52 -6.99
CA HIS A 200 -11.30 20.57 -5.90
C HIS A 200 -9.80 20.32 -5.63
N ASN A 201 -8.91 21.22 -6.07
CA ASN A 201 -7.47 21.10 -5.83
C ASN A 201 -7.11 21.52 -4.40
N ALA A 202 -7.15 20.57 -3.45
CA ALA A 202 -6.83 20.80 -2.05
C ALA A 202 -5.44 21.44 -1.85
N LEU A 203 -4.42 20.99 -2.59
CA LEU A 203 -3.05 21.51 -2.46
C LEU A 203 -2.94 22.98 -2.88
N VAL A 204 -3.58 23.38 -3.98
CA VAL A 204 -3.59 24.78 -4.43
C VAL A 204 -4.45 25.66 -3.51
N MET A 205 -5.57 25.17 -2.99
CA MET A 205 -6.37 25.92 -2.01
C MET A 205 -5.60 26.15 -0.71
N VAL A 206 -4.94 25.13 -0.17
CA VAL A 206 -4.11 25.22 1.04
C VAL A 206 -2.90 26.13 0.80
N GLY A 207 -2.24 26.03 -0.36
CA GLY A 207 -1.13 26.91 -0.75
C GLY A 207 -1.54 28.37 -0.93
N ALA A 208 -2.71 28.63 -1.52
CA ALA A 208 -3.28 29.98 -1.65
C ALA A 208 -3.65 30.57 -0.28
N TYR A 209 -4.27 29.78 0.60
CA TYR A 209 -4.56 30.17 1.98
C TYR A 209 -3.27 30.48 2.76
N ALA A 210 -2.21 29.66 2.62
CA ALA A 210 -0.89 29.94 3.21
C ALA A 210 -0.28 31.26 2.69
N ALA A 211 -0.39 31.53 1.39
CA ALA A 211 0.08 32.77 0.78
C ALA A 211 -0.71 34.00 1.29
N VAL A 212 -2.03 33.88 1.45
CA VAL A 212 -2.90 34.92 2.04
C VAL A 212 -2.55 35.16 3.51
N CYS A 213 -2.40 34.10 4.32
CA CYS A 213 -1.93 34.22 5.72
C CYS A 213 -0.61 34.97 5.82
N ARG A 214 0.36 34.60 4.97
CA ARG A 214 1.68 35.26 4.89
C ARG A 214 1.56 36.74 4.47
N HIS A 215 0.69 37.07 3.52
CA HIS A 215 0.48 38.45 3.08
C HIS A 215 -0.19 39.32 4.17
N LEU A 216 -1.15 38.75 4.89
CA LEU A 216 -1.89 39.44 5.95
C LEU A 216 -1.15 39.45 7.31
N GLY A 217 0.01 38.79 7.41
CA GLY A 217 0.77 38.67 8.67
C GLY A 217 0.08 37.84 9.75
N VAL A 218 -0.89 37.00 9.39
CA VAL A 218 -1.66 36.16 10.34
C VAL A 218 -1.13 34.72 10.37
N PRO A 219 -1.21 34.03 11.51
CA PRO A 219 -0.86 32.61 11.58
C PRO A 219 -1.67 31.78 10.59
N PHE A 220 -1.00 30.85 9.92
CA PHE A 220 -1.63 29.79 9.15
C PHE A 220 -2.31 28.82 10.13
N ARG A 221 -3.65 28.75 10.10
CA ARG A 221 -4.45 27.93 11.02
C ARG A 221 -5.19 26.86 10.23
N TYR A 222 -5.26 25.64 10.77
CA TYR A 222 -6.01 24.58 10.10
C TYR A 222 -7.49 24.99 9.93
N PRO A 223 -8.04 24.96 8.69
CA PRO A 223 -9.37 25.48 8.41
C PRO A 223 -10.50 24.45 8.61
N GLY A 224 -10.15 23.18 8.85
CA GLY A 224 -11.12 22.12 9.13
C GLY A 224 -11.54 22.09 10.60
N ASN A 225 -12.28 21.04 10.98
CA ASN A 225 -12.73 20.84 12.35
C ASN A 225 -11.77 19.92 13.13
N ARG A 226 -12.00 19.77 14.44
CA ARG A 226 -11.19 18.90 15.31
C ARG A 226 -11.11 17.45 14.79
N TYR A 227 -12.21 16.90 14.29
CA TYR A 227 -12.24 15.54 13.76
C TYR A 227 -11.33 15.40 12.54
N THR A 228 -11.42 16.30 11.55
CA THR A 228 -10.56 16.25 10.34
C THR A 228 -9.10 16.64 10.60
N TRP A 229 -8.81 17.25 11.75
CA TRP A 229 -7.44 17.50 12.24
C TRP A 229 -6.83 16.26 12.91
N GLU A 230 -7.60 15.56 13.75
CA GLU A 230 -7.13 14.44 14.56
C GLU A 230 -7.25 13.06 13.86
N HIS A 231 -8.05 12.95 12.79
CA HIS A 231 -8.33 11.68 12.09
C HIS A 231 -7.81 11.70 10.65
N PHE A 232 -7.39 10.53 10.16
CA PHE A 232 -6.75 10.41 8.84
C PHE A 232 -7.65 10.83 7.67
N CYS A 233 -7.04 11.45 6.65
CA CYS A 233 -7.68 11.77 5.38
C CYS A 233 -6.83 11.23 4.23
N ASP A 234 -7.35 10.30 3.44
CA ASP A 234 -6.58 9.63 2.38
C ASP A 234 -6.41 10.48 1.12
N MET A 235 -5.19 10.48 0.59
CA MET A 235 -4.74 11.27 -0.55
C MET A 235 -3.93 10.37 -1.50
N THR A 236 -4.50 10.07 -2.67
CA THR A 236 -4.00 8.99 -3.52
C THR A 236 -2.82 9.42 -4.40
N ASP A 237 -1.63 8.97 -4.02
CA ASP A 237 -0.50 8.69 -4.92
C ASP A 237 -0.39 7.13 -5.12
N ALA A 238 0.31 6.55 -6.11
CA ALA A 238 -0.22 5.37 -6.83
C ALA A 238 0.46 3.95 -6.75
N ARG A 239 1.35 3.62 -5.79
CA ARG A 239 2.51 2.71 -6.11
C ARG A 239 3.29 1.96 -4.96
N MET A 240 3.37 0.59 -4.87
CA MET A 240 4.33 -0.15 -3.95
C MET A 240 4.81 -1.70 -4.14
N VAL A 241 4.55 -2.76 -3.25
CA VAL A 241 5.53 -3.77 -2.63
C VAL A 241 5.54 -5.38 -2.77
N GLY A 242 6.48 -6.23 -2.14
CA GLY A 242 6.41 -7.78 -2.00
C GLY A 242 7.42 -8.97 -1.53
N LEU A 243 7.35 -9.59 -0.31
CA LEU A 243 8.29 -10.57 0.39
C LEU A 243 7.98 -12.12 0.42
N ASN A 244 7.86 -12.94 -0.63
CA ASN A 244 8.11 -12.77 -2.05
C ASN A 244 9.52 -12.31 -2.46
N ILE A 245 10.55 -12.36 -1.59
CA ILE A 245 11.94 -12.34 -2.08
C ILE A 245 12.23 -13.63 -2.81
N ALA A 246 12.46 -14.74 -2.10
CA ALA A 246 12.77 -16.03 -2.71
C ALA A 246 11.74 -16.43 -3.79
N GLN A 247 10.45 -16.25 -3.50
CA GLN A 247 9.38 -16.54 -4.46
C GLN A 247 9.33 -15.58 -5.66
N ALA A 248 9.50 -14.24 -5.52
CA ALA A 248 9.53 -13.37 -6.71
C ALA A 248 10.87 -13.42 -7.44
N LEU A 249 12.02 -13.55 -6.77
CA LEU A 249 13.32 -13.84 -7.39
C LEU A 249 13.25 -15.07 -8.31
N LYS A 250 12.44 -16.08 -7.94
CA LYS A 250 12.16 -17.27 -8.76
C LYS A 250 10.98 -17.14 -9.74
N LYS A 251 10.27 -16.00 -9.80
CA LYS A 251 9.26 -15.78 -10.86
C LYS A 251 9.96 -15.56 -12.21
N PRO A 252 9.45 -16.09 -13.33
CA PRO A 252 10.09 -15.95 -14.65
C PRO A 252 10.24 -14.51 -15.15
N ASP A 253 9.37 -13.61 -14.71
CA ASP A 253 9.30 -12.19 -15.07
C ASP A 253 10.06 -11.27 -14.09
N CYS A 254 10.82 -11.84 -13.15
CA CYS A 254 11.52 -11.06 -12.13
C CYS A 254 12.64 -10.20 -12.71
N LYS A 255 12.60 -8.89 -12.40
CA LYS A 255 13.68 -7.96 -12.79
C LYS A 255 15.02 -8.38 -12.18
N GLY A 256 16.07 -8.30 -12.99
CA GLY A 256 17.41 -8.80 -12.65
C GLY A 256 17.57 -10.33 -12.70
N GLY A 257 16.50 -11.08 -13.01
CA GLY A 257 16.54 -12.53 -13.12
C GLY A 257 17.15 -13.03 -14.44
N PRO A 258 17.37 -14.36 -14.57
CA PRO A 258 17.04 -15.40 -13.59
C PRO A 258 17.98 -15.40 -12.37
N TRP A 259 17.41 -15.53 -11.18
CA TRP A 259 18.17 -15.48 -9.92
C TRP A 259 18.58 -16.87 -9.41
N LYS A 260 19.85 -16.99 -9.02
CA LYS A 260 20.33 -18.00 -8.07
C LYS A 260 20.11 -17.46 -6.65
N VAL A 261 19.46 -18.24 -5.78
CA VAL A 261 18.93 -17.83 -4.49
C VAL A 261 19.44 -18.78 -3.40
N TYR A 262 20.25 -18.24 -2.49
CA TYR A 262 20.68 -18.93 -1.27
C TYR A 262 19.76 -18.54 -0.12
N GLY A 263 19.10 -19.51 0.51
CA GLY A 263 18.39 -19.32 1.77
C GLY A 263 19.34 -19.43 2.96
N ALA A 264 19.14 -18.63 4.02
CA ALA A 264 19.97 -18.69 5.21
C ALA A 264 19.15 -18.59 6.51
N ALA A 265 19.32 -19.54 7.42
CA ALA A 265 18.86 -19.43 8.81
C ALA A 265 19.51 -20.49 9.73
N ARG A 266 19.62 -20.16 11.03
CA ARG A 266 20.15 -21.05 12.09
C ARG A 266 19.53 -22.45 12.12
N ARG A 267 18.23 -22.55 11.87
CA ARG A 267 17.48 -23.83 11.87
C ARG A 267 17.27 -24.31 10.43
N PRO A 268 17.44 -25.60 10.11
CA PRO A 268 17.19 -26.15 8.77
C PRO A 268 15.75 -25.89 8.31
N PRO A 269 15.47 -25.91 6.99
CA PRO A 269 14.15 -25.59 6.46
C PRO A 269 13.10 -26.60 6.99
N PRO A 270 11.90 -26.15 7.38
CA PRO A 270 10.86 -27.03 7.90
C PRO A 270 10.27 -27.90 6.79
N ALA A 271 10.52 -29.21 6.89
CA ALA A 271 10.23 -30.22 5.87
C ALA A 271 8.75 -30.32 5.44
N THR A 272 7.81 -29.83 6.24
CA THR A 272 6.37 -29.94 5.97
C THR A 272 5.79 -28.83 5.09
N TRP A 273 6.46 -27.68 4.98
CA TRP A 273 5.89 -26.52 4.27
C TRP A 273 6.88 -25.65 3.50
N PHE A 274 8.19 -25.77 3.73
CA PHE A 274 9.18 -24.99 3.00
C PHE A 274 9.34 -25.57 1.57
N PRO A 275 9.02 -24.81 0.50
CA PRO A 275 9.16 -25.33 -0.85
C PRO A 275 10.64 -25.45 -1.22
N ALA A 276 11.14 -26.66 -1.50
CA ALA A 276 12.53 -26.83 -1.91
C ALA A 276 12.89 -26.06 -3.19
N SER A 277 11.90 -25.73 -4.04
CA SER A 277 12.09 -25.02 -5.32
C SER A 277 12.26 -23.50 -5.21
N ILE A 278 12.05 -22.87 -4.05
CA ILE A 278 12.18 -21.39 -3.92
C ILE A 278 13.60 -20.92 -3.59
N VAL A 279 14.52 -21.85 -3.33
CA VAL A 279 15.96 -21.61 -3.16
C VAL A 279 16.74 -22.66 -3.96
N ASP A 280 17.95 -22.34 -4.41
CA ASP A 280 18.83 -23.34 -5.03
C ASP A 280 19.64 -24.10 -3.98
N ASP A 281 19.88 -23.47 -2.81
CA ASP A 281 20.56 -24.06 -1.67
C ASP A 281 20.13 -23.36 -0.35
N PHE A 282 20.28 -24.04 0.78
CA PHE A 282 19.94 -23.53 2.11
C PHE A 282 21.09 -23.73 3.10
N ILE A 283 21.60 -22.62 3.63
CA ILE A 283 22.79 -22.59 4.48
C ILE A 283 22.38 -22.33 5.93
N SER A 284 22.78 -23.23 6.85
CA SER A 284 22.56 -23.06 8.29
C SER A 284 23.82 -22.62 9.03
N PHE A 285 23.76 -21.44 9.64
CA PHE A 285 24.80 -20.84 10.48
C PHE A 285 24.17 -19.86 11.48
N ASP A 286 24.90 -19.48 12.53
CA ASP A 286 24.53 -18.37 13.41
C ASP A 286 25.33 -17.12 13.03
N ALA A 287 24.62 -16.07 12.61
CA ALA A 287 25.24 -14.82 12.21
C ALA A 287 25.96 -14.09 13.37
N VAL A 288 25.61 -14.39 14.63
CA VAL A 288 26.30 -13.85 15.81
C VAL A 288 27.73 -14.40 15.90
N ASP A 289 27.94 -15.67 15.51
CA ASP A 289 29.25 -16.31 15.50
C ASP A 289 29.97 -16.03 14.18
N ALA A 290 31.00 -15.20 14.25
CA ALA A 290 31.81 -14.81 13.10
C ALA A 290 32.54 -15.98 12.44
N ALA A 291 32.96 -17.00 13.19
CA ALA A 291 33.69 -18.15 12.66
C ALA A 291 32.76 -19.10 11.90
N THR A 292 31.56 -19.38 12.43
CA THR A 292 30.57 -20.18 11.68
C THR A 292 30.04 -19.42 10.47
N THR A 293 29.81 -18.11 10.59
CA THR A 293 29.44 -17.24 9.47
C THR A 293 30.50 -17.29 8.37
N GLN A 294 31.78 -17.19 8.73
CA GLN A 294 32.89 -17.27 7.79
C GLN A 294 32.93 -18.63 7.08
N ALA A 295 32.91 -19.72 7.85
CA ALA A 295 32.98 -21.08 7.31
C ALA A 295 31.81 -21.39 6.36
N SER A 296 30.61 -20.92 6.67
CA SER A 296 29.39 -21.22 5.91
C SER A 296 29.20 -20.34 4.67
N LEU A 297 29.62 -19.07 4.68
CA LEU A 297 29.40 -18.15 3.55
C LEU A 297 30.61 -17.96 2.63
N SER A 298 31.84 -18.21 3.10
CA SER A 298 33.04 -18.10 2.24
C SER A 298 32.97 -18.94 0.96
N PRO A 299 32.41 -20.18 0.94
CA PRO A 299 32.29 -20.98 -0.28
C PRO A 299 31.49 -20.28 -1.40
N ILE A 300 30.43 -19.53 -1.03
CA ILE A 300 29.52 -18.87 -1.99
C ILE A 300 29.79 -17.38 -2.18
N ALA A 301 30.71 -16.78 -1.41
CA ALA A 301 30.96 -15.33 -1.40
C ALA A 301 31.36 -14.76 -2.78
N HIS A 302 31.93 -15.57 -3.65
CA HIS A 302 32.28 -15.21 -5.03
C HIS A 302 31.08 -15.21 -6.00
N GLU A 303 29.95 -15.81 -5.63
CA GLU A 303 28.72 -15.84 -6.42
C GLU A 303 27.71 -14.76 -6.01
N VAL A 304 27.68 -14.40 -4.72
CA VAL A 304 26.68 -13.48 -4.15
C VAL A 304 26.86 -12.06 -4.69
N THR A 305 25.83 -11.54 -5.35
CA THR A 305 25.77 -10.17 -5.86
C THR A 305 24.92 -9.24 -5.00
N HIS A 306 23.85 -9.78 -4.40
CA HIS A 306 22.87 -9.02 -3.61
C HIS A 306 22.63 -9.72 -2.28
N LEU A 307 22.76 -9.00 -1.16
CA LEU A 307 22.42 -9.49 0.17
C LEU A 307 21.05 -8.95 0.58
N PHE A 308 20.11 -9.84 0.88
CA PHE A 308 18.79 -9.49 1.40
C PHE A 308 18.73 -9.73 2.92
N TRP A 309 19.07 -8.71 3.71
CA TRP A 309 19.10 -8.77 5.16
C TRP A 309 17.70 -8.57 5.76
N VAL A 310 17.05 -9.69 6.09
CA VAL A 310 15.73 -9.75 6.74
C VAL A 310 15.78 -10.42 8.12
N ALA A 311 16.98 -10.50 8.71
CA ALA A 311 17.24 -11.16 9.98
C ALA A 311 17.36 -10.14 11.13
N LEU A 312 16.77 -10.48 12.26
CA LEU A 312 16.94 -9.78 13.54
C LEU A 312 16.99 -10.79 14.69
N GLN A 313 17.54 -10.36 15.82
CA GLN A 313 17.47 -11.07 17.09
C GLN A 313 17.08 -10.09 18.20
N PHE A 314 16.06 -10.43 18.97
CA PHE A 314 15.70 -9.69 20.18
C PHE A 314 16.64 -10.03 21.33
N GLN A 315 16.98 -9.02 22.12
CA GLN A 315 17.69 -9.08 23.40
C GLN A 315 16.92 -8.28 24.47
N GLU A 316 17.37 -8.34 25.71
CA GLU A 316 16.75 -7.75 26.90
C GLU A 316 16.54 -6.23 26.85
N ASP A 317 17.46 -5.47 26.23
CA ASP A 317 17.43 -4.01 26.13
C ASP A 317 17.92 -3.52 24.76
N GLU A 318 17.74 -2.22 24.46
CA GLU A 318 18.11 -1.69 23.15
C GLU A 318 19.62 -1.69 22.88
N GLU A 319 20.46 -1.54 23.90
CA GLU A 319 21.93 -1.60 23.80
C GLU A 319 22.42 -3.01 23.38
N ALA A 320 21.90 -4.07 24.01
CA ALA A 320 22.18 -5.45 23.63
C ALA A 320 21.63 -5.77 22.23
N ASN A 321 20.45 -5.23 21.89
CA ASN A 321 19.91 -5.30 20.53
C ASN A 321 20.83 -4.61 19.51
N ILE A 322 21.38 -3.42 19.80
CA ILE A 322 22.36 -2.71 18.96
C ILE A 322 23.60 -3.58 18.72
N ALA A 323 24.22 -4.07 19.79
CA ALA A 323 25.44 -4.87 19.70
C ALA A 323 25.22 -6.14 18.84
N THR A 324 24.14 -6.87 19.12
CA THR A 324 23.81 -8.14 18.43
C THR A 324 23.46 -7.93 16.96
N ASN A 325 22.48 -7.07 16.67
CA ASN A 325 21.96 -6.92 15.30
C ASN A 325 22.95 -6.22 14.36
N LYS A 326 23.81 -5.34 14.89
CA LYS A 326 24.95 -4.78 14.14
C LYS A 326 26.03 -5.84 13.91
N GLY A 327 26.38 -6.62 14.94
CA GLY A 327 27.38 -7.69 14.85
C GLY A 327 27.02 -8.75 13.81
N MET A 328 25.77 -9.23 13.82
CA MET A 328 25.25 -10.20 12.84
C MET A 328 25.43 -9.72 11.38
N LEU A 329 25.01 -8.48 11.08
CA LEU A 329 25.14 -7.91 9.74
C LEU A 329 26.61 -7.68 9.38
N HIS A 330 27.44 -7.22 10.32
CA HIS A 330 28.87 -7.02 10.14
C HIS A 330 29.60 -8.32 9.78
N ASN A 331 29.32 -9.42 10.47
CA ASN A 331 29.95 -10.72 10.24
C ASN A 331 29.66 -11.26 8.82
N VAL A 332 28.40 -11.14 8.38
CA VAL A 332 27.97 -11.57 7.04
C VAL A 332 28.56 -10.68 5.95
N LEU A 333 28.53 -9.35 6.11
CA LEU A 333 29.15 -8.42 5.14
C LEU A 333 30.66 -8.64 5.03
N THR A 334 31.35 -8.77 6.16
CA THR A 334 32.80 -9.03 6.21
C THR A 334 33.14 -10.31 5.47
N THR A 335 32.39 -11.40 5.72
CA THR A 335 32.61 -12.68 5.04
C THR A 335 32.38 -12.56 3.53
N LEU A 336 31.23 -12.01 3.11
CA LEU A 336 30.90 -11.89 1.68
C LEU A 336 31.87 -10.97 0.93
N LYS A 337 32.44 -9.95 1.58
CA LYS A 337 33.49 -9.07 1.02
C LYS A 337 34.90 -9.66 1.09
N SER A 338 35.17 -10.63 1.96
CA SER A 338 36.53 -11.16 2.18
C SER A 338 37.10 -11.93 0.98
N SER A 339 36.25 -12.41 0.09
CA SER A 339 36.69 -13.06 -1.15
C SER A 339 37.32 -12.04 -2.11
N PRO A 340 38.55 -12.27 -2.62
CA PRO A 340 39.14 -11.44 -3.69
C PRO A 340 38.30 -11.43 -4.98
N ALA A 341 37.42 -12.41 -5.15
CA ALA A 341 36.47 -12.51 -6.25
C ALA A 341 35.02 -12.16 -5.81
N SER A 342 34.84 -11.41 -4.72
CA SER A 342 33.53 -10.96 -4.26
C SER A 342 32.81 -10.17 -5.35
N ARG A 343 31.55 -10.52 -5.59
CA ARG A 343 30.67 -9.85 -6.57
C ARG A 343 29.55 -9.04 -5.90
N LEU A 344 29.60 -8.88 -4.58
CA LEU A 344 28.60 -8.16 -3.81
C LEU A 344 28.58 -6.69 -4.26
N THR A 345 27.44 -6.21 -4.74
CA THR A 345 27.22 -4.82 -5.21
C THR A 345 26.11 -4.10 -4.45
N HIS A 346 25.19 -4.85 -3.84
CA HIS A 346 24.03 -4.29 -3.16
C HIS A 346 23.65 -5.02 -1.86
N VAL A 347 23.20 -4.25 -0.87
CA VAL A 347 22.66 -4.76 0.40
C VAL A 347 21.29 -4.14 0.66
N THR A 348 20.26 -4.97 0.65
CA THR A 348 18.92 -4.59 1.09
C THR A 348 18.77 -4.90 2.58
N LEU A 349 18.37 -3.92 3.39
CA LEU A 349 18.16 -4.01 4.82
C LEU A 349 16.68 -3.79 5.18
N GLN A 350 16.06 -4.78 5.82
CA GLN A 350 14.75 -4.63 6.43
C GLN A 350 14.88 -4.06 7.85
N THR A 351 14.13 -3.01 8.14
CA THR A 351 13.94 -2.41 9.47
C THR A 351 12.43 -2.33 9.77
N GLY A 352 11.90 -1.18 10.18
CA GLY A 352 10.47 -1.00 10.44
C GLY A 352 10.13 0.38 11.01
N THR A 353 8.84 0.62 11.26
CA THR A 353 8.31 1.88 11.82
C THR A 353 8.88 2.26 13.20
N LYS A 354 9.45 1.30 13.96
CA LYS A 354 10.28 1.56 15.15
C LYS A 354 11.39 2.60 14.89
N HIS A 355 11.81 2.82 13.63
CA HIS A 355 12.67 3.95 13.25
C HIS A 355 12.12 5.32 13.70
N TYR A 356 10.80 5.51 13.61
CA TYR A 356 10.07 6.77 13.90
C TYR A 356 9.44 6.81 15.30
N MET A 357 9.46 5.69 16.02
CA MET A 357 8.78 5.49 17.30
C MET A 357 9.76 5.28 18.46
N GLY A 358 11.05 5.03 18.18
CA GLY A 358 12.05 4.70 19.19
C GLY A 358 11.95 3.25 19.65
N PRO A 359 12.66 2.85 20.73
CA PRO A 359 12.71 1.47 21.20
C PRO A 359 11.44 1.03 21.96
N ILE A 360 10.30 0.97 21.26
CA ILE A 360 8.97 0.64 21.82
C ILE A 360 8.86 -0.74 22.51
N PHE A 361 9.85 -1.61 22.33
CA PHE A 361 9.92 -2.94 22.96
C PHE A 361 10.96 -3.02 24.09
N ASP A 362 11.70 -1.93 24.37
CA ASP A 362 12.60 -1.82 25.52
C ASP A 362 11.74 -1.58 26.79
N PRO A 363 11.74 -2.50 27.78
CA PRO A 363 10.90 -2.38 28.97
C PRO A 363 11.22 -1.16 29.84
N ALA A 364 12.46 -0.66 29.80
CA ALA A 364 12.89 0.49 30.60
C ALA A 364 12.56 1.84 29.95
N ARG A 365 12.35 1.86 28.61
CA ARG A 365 12.18 3.10 27.84
C ARG A 365 10.78 3.30 27.25
N SER A 366 10.06 2.21 26.95
CA SER A 366 8.81 2.22 26.17
C SER A 366 7.74 3.21 26.66
N THR A 367 7.69 3.52 27.96
CA THR A 367 6.74 4.45 28.58
C THR A 367 7.16 5.94 28.52
N GLN A 368 8.36 6.24 28.01
CA GLN A 368 8.94 7.60 27.99
C GLN A 368 9.33 8.06 26.57
N LEU A 369 8.83 7.35 25.54
CA LEU A 369 9.14 7.64 24.14
C LEU A 369 8.22 8.72 23.59
N LEU A 370 8.81 9.78 23.06
CA LEU A 370 8.16 10.72 22.16
C LEU A 370 8.45 10.25 20.74
N SER A 371 7.47 9.62 20.09
CA SER A 371 7.52 9.31 18.67
C SER A 371 7.36 10.57 17.82
N HIS A 372 7.64 10.47 16.53
CA HIS A 372 7.14 11.47 15.57
C HIS A 372 5.62 11.39 15.46
N ASP A 373 5.00 12.47 14.99
CA ASP A 373 3.59 12.48 14.60
C ASP A 373 3.39 11.75 13.25
N PRO A 374 2.41 10.84 13.13
CA PRO A 374 2.09 10.18 11.87
C PRO A 374 1.36 11.13 10.89
N PRO A 375 1.35 10.87 9.57
CA PRO A 375 1.91 9.69 8.91
C PRO A 375 3.43 9.74 8.78
N PHE A 376 4.10 8.66 9.16
CA PHE A 376 5.56 8.57 9.11
C PHE A 376 6.09 8.69 7.68
N HIS A 377 7.15 9.48 7.46
CA HIS A 377 7.82 9.61 6.17
C HIS A 377 9.34 9.55 6.33
N GLU A 378 10.03 9.13 5.26
CA GLU A 378 11.41 8.64 5.37
C GLU A 378 12.45 9.72 5.72
N ASP A 379 12.11 10.98 5.46
CA ASP A 379 12.93 12.16 5.73
C ASP A 379 12.77 12.69 7.18
N MET A 380 11.94 12.06 8.01
CA MET A 380 11.90 12.35 9.46
C MET A 380 13.28 12.08 10.09
N PRO A 381 13.78 12.97 10.97
CA PRO A 381 15.07 12.76 11.61
C PRO A 381 15.03 11.57 12.57
N ARG A 382 16.17 10.95 12.83
CA ARG A 382 16.30 9.93 13.89
C ARG A 382 15.92 10.55 15.24
N LEU A 383 15.22 9.79 16.07
CA LEU A 383 14.88 10.20 17.43
C LEU A 383 16.13 10.16 18.34
N PRO A 384 16.17 10.93 19.43
CA PRO A 384 17.29 10.97 20.39
C PRO A 384 17.32 9.73 21.32
N TYR A 385 17.01 8.55 20.79
CA TYR A 385 16.99 7.28 21.51
C TYR A 385 17.93 6.27 20.82
N PRO A 386 18.52 5.32 21.56
CA PRO A 386 19.18 4.17 20.93
C PRO A 386 18.18 3.43 20.04
N ASN A 387 18.67 2.91 18.91
CA ASN A 387 17.88 2.06 18.03
C ASN A 387 18.82 1.19 17.18
N PHE A 388 18.68 -0.13 17.23
CA PHE A 388 19.54 -1.03 16.44
C PHE A 388 19.37 -0.83 14.93
N TYR A 389 18.22 -0.30 14.47
CA TYR A 389 18.04 0.10 13.08
C TYR A 389 19.03 1.19 12.65
N TYR A 390 19.26 2.20 13.50
CA TYR A 390 20.21 3.28 13.20
C TYR A 390 21.64 2.72 13.08
N ALA A 391 22.01 1.80 13.98
CA ALA A 391 23.31 1.15 13.98
C ALA A 391 23.56 0.24 12.75
N GLN A 392 22.51 -0.38 12.20
CA GLN A 392 22.58 -1.14 10.95
C GLN A 392 22.59 -0.23 9.72
N GLU A 393 21.80 0.84 9.68
CA GLU A 393 21.86 1.87 8.64
C GLU A 393 23.27 2.48 8.54
N ASP A 394 23.88 2.85 9.68
CA ASP A 394 25.22 3.45 9.73
C ASP A 394 26.32 2.47 9.27
N LEU A 395 26.17 1.18 9.59
CA LEU A 395 27.06 0.13 9.10
C LEU A 395 27.00 0.05 7.57
N LEU A 396 25.82 0.11 6.96
CA LEU A 396 25.70 0.11 5.49
C LEU A 396 26.19 1.41 4.85
N ALA A 397 25.90 2.57 5.45
CA ALA A 397 26.40 3.85 4.98
C ALA A 397 27.94 3.90 4.97
N SER A 398 28.61 3.31 5.97
CA SER A 398 30.08 3.22 6.01
C SER A 398 30.70 2.36 4.88
N HIS A 399 29.89 1.60 4.14
CA HIS A 399 30.33 0.82 2.99
C HIS A 399 30.15 1.55 1.65
N ALA A 400 29.48 2.70 1.62
CA ALA A 400 29.35 3.52 0.41
C ALA A 400 30.67 4.23 0.07
N PRO A 401 30.99 4.47 -1.23
CA PRO A 401 30.25 4.03 -2.42
C PRO A 401 30.59 2.60 -2.88
N SER A 402 31.45 1.86 -2.15
CA SER A 402 31.90 0.51 -2.56
C SER A 402 30.78 -0.53 -2.64
N LEU A 403 29.72 -0.35 -1.85
CA LEU A 403 28.45 -1.04 -1.95
C LEU A 403 27.32 -0.01 -2.04
N THR A 404 26.29 -0.36 -2.80
CA THR A 404 25.01 0.33 -2.71
C THR A 404 24.10 -0.36 -1.68
N TYR A 405 23.12 0.36 -1.13
CA TYR A 405 22.16 -0.24 -0.19
C TYR A 405 20.73 0.25 -0.42
N SER A 406 19.76 -0.41 0.20
CA SER A 406 18.38 0.07 0.32
C SER A 406 17.82 -0.30 1.70
N VAL A 407 17.06 0.59 2.32
CA VAL A 407 16.49 0.36 3.67
C VAL A 407 14.96 0.33 3.58
N HIS A 408 14.33 -0.65 4.19
CA HIS A 408 12.90 -0.91 4.05
C HIS A 408 12.22 -0.91 5.41
N ARG A 409 11.43 0.13 5.67
CA ARG A 409 10.76 0.40 6.95
C ARG A 409 9.31 -0.09 6.85
N SER A 410 9.10 -1.38 7.13
CA SER A 410 7.76 -1.98 7.19
C SER A 410 6.95 -1.47 8.38
N SER A 411 5.64 -1.43 8.21
CA SER A 411 4.67 -1.44 9.29
C SER A 411 4.51 -2.85 9.89
N ILE A 412 3.37 -3.12 10.54
CA ILE A 412 2.99 -4.43 11.09
C ILE A 412 2.98 -5.47 9.96
N ILE A 413 3.81 -6.52 10.04
CA ILE A 413 3.91 -7.51 8.97
C ILE A 413 2.85 -8.61 9.13
N ILE A 414 2.08 -8.89 8.07
CA ILE A 414 1.29 -10.13 7.93
C ILE A 414 1.91 -11.05 6.89
N GLY A 415 2.01 -12.34 7.22
CA GLY A 415 2.62 -13.34 6.37
C GLY A 415 2.52 -14.74 6.95
N ALA A 416 2.85 -15.74 6.14
CA ALA A 416 2.89 -17.12 6.60
C ALA A 416 4.31 -17.56 7.00
N SER A 417 4.61 -17.51 8.30
CA SER A 417 5.82 -18.10 8.90
C SER A 417 5.57 -18.42 10.37
N SER A 418 5.80 -19.69 10.76
CA SER A 418 5.79 -20.13 12.17
C SER A 418 7.11 -19.84 12.90
N ARG A 419 8.09 -19.21 12.23
CA ARG A 419 9.41 -18.87 12.80
C ARG A 419 9.64 -17.36 12.95
N SER A 420 8.63 -16.54 12.67
CA SER A 420 8.71 -15.08 12.87
C SER A 420 8.26 -14.73 14.28
N ALA A 421 9.14 -14.09 15.05
CA ALA A 421 8.84 -13.58 16.40
C ALA A 421 7.81 -12.42 16.38
N ILE A 422 7.59 -11.79 15.22
CA ILE A 422 6.72 -10.60 15.04
C ILE A 422 5.62 -10.88 14.01
N ASN A 423 4.96 -12.04 14.08
CA ASN A 423 3.80 -12.33 13.24
C ASN A 423 2.50 -12.03 13.98
N ALA A 424 1.93 -10.84 13.78
CA ALA A 424 0.68 -10.43 14.43
C ALA A 424 -0.50 -11.37 14.10
N LEU A 425 -0.58 -11.83 12.85
CA LEU A 425 -1.68 -12.68 12.39
C LEU A 425 -1.68 -14.07 13.04
N VAL A 426 -0.50 -14.67 13.24
CA VAL A 426 -0.38 -15.96 13.94
C VAL A 426 -0.73 -15.81 15.43
N LYS A 427 -0.33 -14.72 16.08
CA LYS A 427 -0.66 -14.44 17.49
C LYS A 427 -2.17 -14.28 17.71
N LEU A 428 -2.83 -13.55 16.82
CA LEU A 428 -4.28 -13.36 16.83
C LEU A 428 -5.03 -14.65 16.49
N GLY A 429 -4.54 -15.44 15.53
CA GLY A 429 -5.11 -16.75 15.21
C GLY A 429 -4.98 -17.78 16.34
N ALA A 430 -3.86 -17.79 17.05
CA ALA A 430 -3.69 -18.64 18.24
C ALA A 430 -4.60 -18.21 19.40
N TYR A 431 -4.74 -16.90 19.64
CA TYR A 431 -5.70 -16.36 20.62
C TYR A 431 -7.15 -16.75 20.27
N ALA A 432 -7.56 -16.58 19.00
CA ALA A 432 -8.87 -17.01 18.52
C ALA A 432 -9.10 -18.52 18.66
N ALA A 433 -8.10 -19.35 18.35
CA ALA A 433 -8.16 -20.81 18.51
C ALA A 433 -8.31 -21.24 19.98
N VAL A 434 -7.60 -20.57 20.91
CA VAL A 434 -7.73 -20.82 22.36
C VAL A 434 -9.11 -20.39 22.86
N CYS A 435 -9.61 -19.21 22.48
CA CYS A 435 -10.98 -18.78 22.77
C CYS A 435 -12.00 -19.81 22.27
N ARG A 436 -11.87 -20.28 21.03
CA ARG A 436 -12.77 -21.28 20.44
C ARG A 436 -12.75 -22.62 21.16
N HIS A 437 -11.56 -23.13 21.50
CA HIS A 437 -11.40 -24.42 22.18
C HIS A 437 -11.97 -24.39 23.61
N LEU A 438 -11.74 -23.28 24.33
CA LEU A 438 -12.27 -23.05 25.69
C LEU A 438 -13.72 -22.55 25.71
N ARG A 439 -14.34 -22.27 24.55
CA ARG A 439 -15.66 -21.63 24.41
C ARG A 439 -15.78 -20.29 25.14
N LEU A 440 -14.70 -19.51 25.10
CA LEU A 440 -14.64 -18.16 25.68
C LEU A 440 -14.83 -17.07 24.60
N PRO A 441 -15.39 -15.90 24.94
CA PRO A 441 -15.62 -14.84 23.96
C PRO A 441 -14.30 -14.23 23.46
N PHE A 442 -14.20 -13.99 22.15
CA PHE A 442 -13.02 -13.43 21.48
C PHE A 442 -13.01 -11.90 21.59
N ARG A 443 -12.67 -11.39 22.77
CA ARG A 443 -12.64 -9.96 23.12
C ARG A 443 -11.46 -9.23 22.50
N TYR A 444 -11.66 -8.00 22.04
CA TYR A 444 -10.57 -7.15 21.54
C TYR A 444 -9.63 -6.74 22.70
N PRO A 445 -8.32 -7.04 22.64
CA PRO A 445 -7.37 -6.78 23.73
C PRO A 445 -6.62 -5.44 23.62
N GLY A 446 -7.16 -4.47 22.87
CA GLY A 446 -6.57 -3.15 22.67
C GLY A 446 -7.35 -2.03 23.32
N THR A 447 -6.92 -0.78 23.07
CA THR A 447 -7.59 0.42 23.60
C THR A 447 -8.76 0.87 22.72
N ARG A 448 -9.61 1.75 23.27
CA ARG A 448 -10.63 2.46 22.49
C ARG A 448 -10.00 3.22 21.30
N TYR A 449 -8.83 3.81 21.53
CA TYR A 449 -8.11 4.54 20.49
C TYR A 449 -7.80 3.65 19.29
N THR A 450 -7.10 2.53 19.49
CA THR A 450 -6.75 1.62 18.39
C THR A 450 -7.98 0.95 17.76
N TRP A 451 -9.04 0.72 18.53
CA TRP A 451 -10.32 0.21 18.02
C TRP A 451 -10.97 1.15 16.98
N GLU A 452 -11.03 2.44 17.28
CA GLU A 452 -11.75 3.46 16.50
C GLU A 452 -10.90 4.08 15.37
N HIS A 453 -9.57 4.13 15.52
CA HIS A 453 -8.68 4.86 14.60
C HIS A 453 -8.03 3.98 13.52
N PHE A 454 -7.49 4.64 12.49
CA PHE A 454 -6.81 3.97 11.38
C PHE A 454 -5.41 3.48 11.73
N CYS A 455 -5.06 2.34 11.13
CA CYS A 455 -3.75 1.72 11.14
C CYS A 455 -3.45 1.22 9.71
N ASP A 456 -2.17 1.14 9.36
CA ASP A 456 -1.73 0.46 8.14
C ASP A 456 -1.02 -0.86 8.46
N MET A 457 -0.76 -1.63 7.41
CA MET A 457 -0.14 -2.94 7.55
C MET A 457 0.76 -3.22 6.38
N THR A 458 1.63 -4.21 6.54
CA THR A 458 2.57 -4.68 5.54
C THR A 458 2.26 -6.14 5.25
N ASP A 459 1.57 -6.42 4.16
CA ASP A 459 1.51 -7.77 3.63
C ASP A 459 2.93 -8.24 3.29
N SER A 460 3.23 -9.53 3.45
CA SER A 460 4.55 -10.06 3.13
C SER A 460 4.64 -10.54 1.68
N GLU A 461 3.65 -10.37 0.82
CA GLU A 461 3.81 -10.25 -0.63
C GLU A 461 3.61 -8.81 -1.11
N VAL A 462 3.44 -7.91 -0.15
CA VAL A 462 4.03 -6.58 0.07
C VAL A 462 5.40 -6.73 0.85
N LEU A 463 6.15 -5.68 1.17
CA LEU A 463 7.55 -5.65 1.67
C LEU A 463 8.70 -5.84 0.65
N ALA A 464 8.87 -6.99 0.00
CA ALA A 464 10.15 -7.28 -0.69
C ALA A 464 10.23 -7.40 -2.23
N GLN A 465 9.16 -7.13 -2.99
CA GLN A 465 9.26 -6.70 -4.36
C GLN A 465 9.89 -5.31 -4.29
N GLN A 466 9.84 -4.59 -3.13
CA GLN A 466 10.70 -3.41 -2.87
C GLN A 466 12.14 -3.83 -2.73
N HIS A 467 12.39 -4.91 -1.99
CA HIS A 467 13.75 -5.36 -1.81
C HIS A 467 14.32 -5.72 -3.18
N VAL A 468 13.62 -6.52 -3.99
CA VAL A 468 13.98 -6.81 -5.38
C VAL A 468 14.04 -5.53 -6.25
N TRP A 469 13.03 -4.68 -6.22
CA TRP A 469 12.96 -3.44 -7.01
C TRP A 469 14.12 -2.50 -6.70
N ALA A 470 14.37 -2.20 -5.43
CA ALA A 470 15.47 -1.35 -5.00
C ALA A 470 16.83 -2.03 -5.22
N ALA A 471 16.88 -3.35 -5.10
CA ALA A 471 18.04 -4.16 -5.49
C ALA A 471 18.38 -4.07 -6.99
N VAL A 472 17.44 -3.73 -7.88
CA VAL A 472 17.69 -3.65 -9.33
C VAL A 472 17.39 -2.28 -9.97
N THR A 473 16.99 -1.27 -9.20
CA THR A 473 16.65 0.07 -9.71
C THR A 473 17.69 1.09 -9.27
N ASP A 474 18.42 1.67 -10.23
CA ASP A 474 19.51 2.61 -9.96
C ASP A 474 19.08 3.85 -9.16
N LYS A 475 17.88 4.38 -9.43
CA LYS A 475 17.32 5.52 -8.68
C LYS A 475 17.01 5.18 -7.21
N ALA A 476 16.80 3.91 -6.89
CA ALA A 476 16.46 3.46 -5.54
C ALA A 476 17.70 3.11 -4.68
N LYS A 477 18.91 3.29 -5.22
CA LYS A 477 20.16 3.05 -4.49
C LYS A 477 20.41 4.12 -3.43
N ASN A 478 20.90 3.65 -2.28
CA ASN A 478 21.26 4.42 -1.10
C ASN A 478 20.09 5.20 -0.50
N GLN A 479 18.88 4.65 -0.62
CA GLN A 479 17.63 5.23 -0.13
C GLN A 479 16.98 4.37 0.96
N ALA A 480 16.32 5.05 1.90
CA ALA A 480 15.31 4.44 2.77
C ALA A 480 13.91 4.65 2.19
N PHE A 481 13.09 3.61 2.29
CA PHE A 481 11.70 3.55 1.85
C PHE A 481 10.81 2.96 2.95
N ASN A 482 9.66 3.57 3.18
CA ASN A 482 8.55 2.97 3.92
C ASN A 482 7.95 1.81 3.12
N CYS A 483 7.21 0.96 3.81
CA CYS A 483 6.48 -0.14 3.20
C CYS A 483 5.15 -0.41 3.94
N THR A 484 4.03 -0.21 3.24
CA THR A 484 2.67 -0.50 3.72
C THR A 484 1.90 -1.25 2.63
N ASN A 485 0.61 -1.50 2.82
CA ASN A 485 -0.30 -2.11 1.84
C ASN A 485 -0.89 -1.12 0.84
N GLY A 486 -0.70 0.19 1.09
CA GLY A 486 -1.27 1.26 0.27
C GLY A 486 -2.75 1.50 0.56
N ASP A 487 -3.35 0.72 1.46
CA ASP A 487 -4.65 0.90 2.07
C ASP A 487 -4.54 1.05 3.59
N LEU A 488 -5.67 1.34 4.24
CA LEU A 488 -5.81 1.47 5.69
C LEU A 488 -6.91 0.56 6.22
N PHE A 489 -6.82 0.23 7.50
CA PHE A 489 -7.86 -0.50 8.23
C PHE A 489 -8.11 0.10 9.61
N THR A 490 -9.26 -0.20 10.21
CA THR A 490 -9.52 0.01 11.64
C THR A 490 -9.52 -1.34 12.35
N TRP A 491 -9.04 -1.40 13.60
CA TRP A 491 -9.06 -2.67 14.34
C TRP A 491 -10.48 -3.20 14.55
N LYS A 492 -11.49 -2.32 14.67
CA LYS A 492 -12.92 -2.67 14.61
C LYS A 492 -13.27 -3.56 13.40
N ARG A 493 -12.84 -3.20 12.20
CA ARG A 493 -13.11 -4.00 10.99
C ARG A 493 -12.24 -5.25 10.91
N MET A 494 -10.97 -5.16 11.30
CA MET A 494 -10.07 -6.32 11.38
C MET A 494 -10.63 -7.39 12.30
N TRP A 495 -11.16 -7.00 13.47
CA TRP A 495 -11.72 -7.92 14.45
C TRP A 495 -12.91 -8.70 13.91
N LYS A 496 -13.80 -8.02 13.17
CA LYS A 496 -14.93 -8.68 12.48
C LYS A 496 -14.45 -9.72 11.47
N VAL A 497 -13.47 -9.37 10.63
CA VAL A 497 -12.89 -10.30 9.65
C VAL A 497 -12.22 -11.50 10.36
N LEU A 498 -11.51 -11.27 11.46
CA LEU A 498 -10.91 -12.35 12.25
C LEU A 498 -11.96 -13.25 12.91
N SER A 499 -13.04 -12.70 13.49
CA SER A 499 -14.11 -13.52 14.07
C SER A 499 -14.79 -14.42 13.04
N GLU A 500 -15.05 -13.90 11.84
CA GLU A 500 -15.60 -14.66 10.71
C GLU A 500 -14.61 -15.74 10.23
N LEU A 501 -13.31 -15.42 10.11
CA LEU A 501 -12.29 -16.36 9.64
C LEU A 501 -12.00 -17.49 10.64
N PHE A 502 -12.07 -17.24 11.94
CA PHE A 502 -11.75 -18.21 12.99
C PHE A 502 -12.97 -18.98 13.52
N ASP A 503 -14.19 -18.60 13.10
CA ASP A 503 -15.45 -19.17 13.57
C ASP A 503 -15.58 -19.04 15.10
N VAL A 504 -15.53 -17.78 15.54
CA VAL A 504 -15.69 -17.34 16.94
C VAL A 504 -16.67 -16.17 17.01
N GLU A 505 -17.29 -15.98 18.17
CA GLU A 505 -18.21 -14.86 18.40
C GLU A 505 -17.50 -13.51 18.21
N PHE A 506 -18.13 -12.58 17.48
CA PHE A 506 -17.66 -11.21 17.39
C PHE A 506 -17.97 -10.46 18.69
N VAL A 507 -16.93 -10.20 19.49
CA VAL A 507 -17.02 -9.31 20.66
C VAL A 507 -16.14 -8.09 20.42
N GLY A 508 -16.75 -6.91 20.49
CA GLY A 508 -16.07 -5.64 20.25
C GLY A 508 -15.16 -5.19 21.40
N PHE A 509 -14.73 -3.93 21.33
CA PHE A 509 -14.09 -3.26 22.47
C PHE A 509 -15.08 -3.14 23.65
N GLY A 510 -14.61 -3.53 24.85
CA GLY A 510 -15.37 -3.43 26.10
C GLY A 510 -15.28 -2.03 26.70
N GLU A 511 -16.42 -1.34 26.81
CA GLU A 511 -16.50 -0.01 27.42
C GLU A 511 -16.15 -0.04 28.92
N ASN A 512 -16.59 -1.08 29.64
CA ASN A 512 -16.31 -1.29 31.07
C ASN A 512 -15.00 -2.07 31.29
N ASP A 513 -14.36 -1.90 32.45
CA ASP A 513 -13.12 -2.62 32.78
C ASP A 513 -13.31 -4.14 32.88
N GLU A 514 -14.48 -4.64 33.30
CA GLU A 514 -14.82 -6.07 33.33
C GLU A 514 -14.91 -6.71 31.94
N ASP A 515 -15.14 -5.90 30.89
CA ASP A 515 -15.23 -6.35 29.51
C ASP A 515 -13.88 -6.29 28.76
N ARG A 516 -12.82 -5.76 29.40
CA ARG A 516 -11.47 -5.68 28.83
C ARG A 516 -10.68 -6.97 29.11
N VAL A 517 -9.71 -7.26 28.24
CA VAL A 517 -8.86 -8.44 28.37
C VAL A 517 -7.39 -8.07 28.21
N ASP A 518 -6.58 -8.42 29.20
CA ASP A 518 -5.12 -8.40 29.06
C ASP A 518 -4.69 -9.70 28.36
N VAL A 519 -4.38 -9.63 27.07
CA VAL A 519 -3.99 -10.81 26.28
C VAL A 519 -2.68 -11.44 26.77
N VAL A 520 -1.80 -10.68 27.44
CA VAL A 520 -0.55 -11.22 28.00
C VAL A 520 -0.85 -12.12 29.19
N GLU A 521 -1.66 -11.65 30.15
CA GLU A 521 -2.09 -12.46 31.28
C GLU A 521 -2.97 -13.64 30.84
N PHE A 522 -3.90 -13.42 29.91
CA PHE A 522 -4.81 -14.46 29.42
C PHE A 522 -4.10 -15.65 28.76
N MET A 523 -3.00 -15.38 28.02
CA MET A 523 -2.26 -16.41 27.27
C MET A 523 -1.08 -17.02 28.03
N ARG A 524 -0.68 -16.46 29.18
CA ARG A 524 0.52 -16.83 29.96
C ARG A 524 0.63 -18.32 30.31
N ASP A 525 -0.50 -18.93 30.63
CA ASP A 525 -0.67 -20.29 31.14
C ASP A 525 -1.28 -21.25 30.10
N LYS A 526 -1.41 -20.82 28.83
CA LYS A 526 -2.16 -21.55 27.79
C LYS A 526 -1.32 -22.51 26.95
N ASP A 527 -0.11 -22.88 27.39
CA ASP A 527 0.74 -23.84 26.68
C ASP A 527 0.11 -25.23 26.57
N GLU A 528 -0.45 -25.77 27.65
CA GLU A 528 -1.09 -27.10 27.65
C GLU A 528 -2.34 -27.11 26.76
N ILE A 529 -3.13 -26.03 26.81
CA ILE A 529 -4.28 -25.82 25.92
C ILE A 529 -3.85 -25.72 24.44
N TRP A 530 -2.70 -25.10 24.16
CA TRP A 530 -2.15 -25.07 22.80
C TRP A 530 -1.67 -26.46 22.35
N ASP A 531 -1.06 -27.25 23.23
CA ASP A 531 -0.68 -28.62 22.93
C ASP A 531 -1.91 -29.50 22.60
N GLU A 532 -3.02 -29.37 23.33
CA GLU A 532 -4.30 -30.03 23.02
C GLU A 532 -4.83 -29.63 21.62
N ILE A 533 -4.78 -28.34 21.29
CA ILE A 533 -5.20 -27.82 19.97
C ILE A 533 -4.30 -28.39 18.87
N VAL A 534 -2.98 -28.43 19.10
CA VAL A 534 -2.00 -29.00 18.16
C VAL A 534 -2.28 -30.47 17.89
N GLU A 535 -2.57 -31.26 18.93
CA GLU A 535 -2.92 -32.68 18.77
C GLU A 535 -4.26 -32.86 18.04
N LYS A 536 -5.32 -32.19 18.52
CA LYS A 536 -6.69 -32.29 18.02
C LYS A 536 -6.85 -31.95 16.54
N TYR A 537 -6.13 -30.94 16.05
CA TYR A 537 -6.17 -30.51 14.65
C TYR A 537 -5.00 -31.05 13.81
N GLY A 538 -4.10 -31.86 14.40
CA GLY A 538 -2.93 -32.44 13.72
C GLY A 538 -1.99 -31.37 13.18
N LEU A 539 -1.75 -30.31 13.96
CA LEU A 539 -0.92 -29.17 13.59
C LEU A 539 0.58 -29.52 13.61
N VAL A 540 1.39 -28.63 13.02
CA VAL A 540 2.84 -28.67 13.19
C VAL A 540 3.14 -28.47 14.68
N LYS A 541 3.85 -29.44 15.28
CA LYS A 541 4.30 -29.38 16.67
C LYS A 541 5.08 -28.08 16.90
N THR A 542 4.47 -27.19 17.67
CA THR A 542 4.95 -25.84 18.01
C THR A 542 4.55 -25.57 19.45
N LYS A 543 5.41 -24.90 20.22
CA LYS A 543 5.02 -24.37 21.54
C LYS A 543 4.56 -22.92 21.38
N LEU A 544 3.55 -22.52 22.15
CA LEU A 544 2.98 -21.17 22.10
C LEU A 544 4.09 -20.11 22.28
N LYS A 545 4.98 -20.34 23.25
CA LYS A 545 6.18 -19.52 23.55
C LYS A 545 7.12 -19.28 22.35
N GLU A 546 7.13 -20.14 21.32
CA GLU A 546 8.09 -20.03 20.20
C GLU A 546 7.71 -18.96 19.16
N PHE A 547 6.43 -18.56 19.12
CA PHE A 547 5.91 -17.60 18.14
C PHE A 547 5.02 -16.51 18.77
N ALA A 548 4.50 -16.74 19.97
CA ALA A 548 3.47 -15.92 20.58
C ALA A 548 3.99 -14.96 21.67
N TYR A 549 4.92 -14.08 21.30
CA TYR A 549 5.32 -12.94 22.14
C TYR A 549 4.18 -11.90 22.16
N TYR A 550 3.28 -12.02 23.14
CA TYR A 550 2.04 -11.22 23.24
C TYR A 550 2.29 -9.80 23.74
N GLU A 551 3.40 -9.56 24.44
CA GLU A 551 3.85 -8.26 24.93
C GLU A 551 4.03 -7.28 23.77
N ALA A 552 4.71 -7.70 22.69
CA ALA A 552 4.83 -6.90 21.48
C ALA A 552 3.49 -6.66 20.75
N LEU A 553 2.52 -7.59 20.87
CA LEU A 553 1.17 -7.38 20.33
C LEU A 553 0.38 -6.37 21.18
N LYS A 554 0.51 -6.45 22.51
CA LYS A 554 -0.10 -5.52 23.47
C LYS A 554 0.37 -4.09 23.20
N VAL A 555 1.69 -3.86 23.05
CA VAL A 555 2.25 -2.55 22.66
C VAL A 555 1.57 -1.98 21.42
N VAL A 556 1.45 -2.78 20.35
CA VAL A 556 0.83 -2.34 19.08
C VAL A 556 -0.67 -2.02 19.23
N LEU A 557 -1.38 -2.79 20.06
CA LEU A 557 -2.81 -2.58 20.32
C LEU A 557 -3.09 -1.51 21.40
N HIS A 558 -2.06 -0.83 21.89
CA HIS A 558 -2.15 0.26 22.88
C HIS A 558 -1.43 1.53 22.40
N PHE A 559 -1.26 1.73 21.09
CA PHE A 559 -0.82 3.03 20.58
C PHE A 559 -1.92 4.07 20.73
N ASP A 560 -1.56 5.24 21.29
CA ASP A 560 -2.43 6.41 21.40
C ASP A 560 -2.29 7.36 20.18
N PHE A 561 -1.80 6.83 19.05
CA PHE A 561 -1.65 7.53 17.77
C PHE A 561 -1.97 6.59 16.59
N GLN A 562 -2.38 7.17 15.46
CA GLN A 562 -2.65 6.43 14.23
C GLN A 562 -1.35 5.84 13.65
N HIS A 563 -1.14 4.53 13.79
CA HIS A 563 0.05 3.86 13.28
C HIS A 563 -0.04 3.71 11.75
N VAL A 564 0.38 4.77 11.05
CA VAL A 564 0.33 4.89 9.58
C VAL A 564 1.60 5.55 9.03
N SER A 565 2.00 5.14 7.82
CA SER A 565 3.22 5.56 7.12
C SER A 565 2.89 6.00 5.69
N SER A 566 3.46 7.12 5.27
CA SER A 566 3.40 7.57 3.88
C SER A 566 4.19 6.63 2.98
N MET A 567 3.63 6.34 1.81
CA MET A 567 4.32 5.60 0.75
C MET A 567 4.83 6.50 -0.37
N ASN A 568 4.63 7.82 -0.29
CA ASN A 568 4.82 8.73 -1.42
C ASN A 568 6.24 8.69 -2.00
N LYS A 569 7.29 8.57 -1.19
CA LYS A 569 8.67 8.42 -1.69
C LYS A 569 8.86 7.13 -2.50
N SER A 570 8.35 6.00 -2.02
CA SER A 570 8.30 4.75 -2.81
C SER A 570 7.57 4.95 -4.14
N LYS A 571 6.50 5.75 -4.11
CA LYS A 571 5.67 6.05 -5.27
C LYS A 571 6.41 6.94 -6.29
N GLU A 572 7.02 8.01 -5.85
CA GLU A 572 7.84 8.91 -6.68
C GLU A 572 9.01 8.17 -7.36
N TYR A 573 9.60 7.18 -6.68
CA TYR A 573 10.75 6.42 -7.19
C TYR A 573 10.36 5.29 -8.18
N GLY A 574 9.07 5.03 -8.43
CA GLY A 574 8.60 4.29 -9.62
C GLY A 574 8.15 2.84 -9.42
N PHE A 575 7.55 2.52 -8.29
CA PHE A 575 7.42 1.15 -7.77
C PHE A 575 5.98 0.80 -7.40
N PHE A 576 5.25 -0.10 -8.09
CA PHE A 576 3.77 -0.04 -8.19
C PHE A 576 2.89 -1.03 -7.38
N GLY A 577 3.39 -2.15 -6.87
CA GLY A 577 2.58 -3.21 -6.22
C GLY A 577 1.77 -2.75 -4.99
N HIS A 578 0.69 -3.44 -4.65
CA HIS A 578 -0.13 -3.08 -3.49
C HIS A 578 -0.98 -4.26 -3.06
N ALA A 579 -1.61 -4.13 -1.91
CA ALA A 579 -2.42 -5.18 -1.32
C ALA A 579 -3.71 -4.59 -0.76
N ASN A 580 -4.83 -5.27 -0.99
CA ASN A 580 -6.00 -5.07 -0.16
C ASN A 580 -5.79 -5.86 1.14
N THR A 581 -5.64 -5.15 2.26
CA THR A 581 -5.33 -5.67 3.59
C THR A 581 -6.23 -6.85 3.97
N PHE A 582 -7.55 -6.74 3.82
CA PHE A 582 -8.48 -7.81 4.23
C PHE A 582 -8.39 -9.05 3.33
N LYS A 583 -8.28 -8.87 2.00
CA LYS A 583 -8.05 -10.00 1.07
C LYS A 583 -6.75 -10.73 1.40
N ARG A 584 -5.70 -10.00 1.79
CA ARG A 584 -4.41 -10.56 2.21
C ARG A 584 -4.44 -11.26 3.56
N VAL A 585 -5.14 -10.71 4.56
CA VAL A 585 -5.37 -11.38 5.86
C VAL A 585 -6.07 -12.72 5.64
N THR A 586 -7.17 -12.75 4.89
CA THR A 586 -7.88 -13.99 4.54
C THR A 586 -6.96 -14.99 3.84
N PHE A 587 -6.22 -14.55 2.81
CA PHE A 587 -5.25 -15.40 2.11
C PHE A 587 -4.21 -16.01 3.06
N TRP A 588 -3.61 -15.22 3.96
CA TRP A 588 -2.61 -15.74 4.89
C TRP A 588 -3.18 -16.64 5.96
N VAL A 589 -4.39 -16.41 6.46
CA VAL A 589 -5.07 -17.35 7.37
C VAL A 589 -5.26 -18.70 6.66
N HIS A 590 -5.75 -18.72 5.41
CA HIS A 590 -5.84 -19.96 4.64
C HIS A 590 -4.46 -20.59 4.36
N LYS A 591 -3.41 -19.80 4.14
CA LYS A 591 -2.05 -20.31 3.95
C LYS A 591 -1.48 -20.93 5.24
N LEU A 592 -1.68 -20.29 6.39
CA LEU A 592 -1.28 -20.80 7.71
C LEU A 592 -2.03 -22.09 8.07
N ARG A 593 -3.32 -22.19 7.74
CA ARG A 593 -4.12 -23.43 7.82
C ARG A 593 -3.58 -24.54 6.92
N PHE A 594 -3.29 -24.24 5.66
CA PHE A 594 -2.68 -25.19 4.73
C PHE A 594 -1.32 -25.71 5.24
N MET A 595 -0.53 -24.85 5.86
CA MET A 595 0.75 -25.20 6.51
C MET A 595 0.58 -25.89 7.87
N LYS A 596 -0.67 -26.07 8.33
CA LYS A 596 -1.07 -26.59 9.63
C LYS A 596 -0.40 -25.87 10.81
N ILE A 597 -0.26 -24.56 10.73
CA ILE A 597 0.27 -23.72 11.83
C ILE A 597 -0.85 -23.30 12.79
N ILE A 598 -2.07 -23.15 12.27
CA ILE A 598 -3.30 -22.82 13.01
C ILE A 598 -4.45 -23.71 12.51
N PRO A 599 -5.53 -23.92 13.29
CA PRO A 599 -6.72 -24.67 12.88
C PRO A 599 -7.50 -24.05 11.70
#